data_AF-A0A976QH62-F1
#
_entry.id   AF-A0A976QH62-F1
#
_cell.length_a   1.000
_cell.length_b   1.000
_cell.length_c   1.000
_cell.angle_alpha   90.00
_cell.angle_beta   90.00
_cell.angle_gamma   90.00
#
_symmetry.space_group_name_H-M   'P 1'
#
loop_
_entity.id
_entity.type
_entity.pdbx_description
1 polymer ?
#
loop_
_entity_poly.entity_id
_entity_poly.type
_entity_poly.pdbx_seq_one_letter_code
_entity_poly.pdbx_strand_id
1 'polypeptide(L)'
;MLERYLIALVLTCILSSQSLIVLAEAPVATNDPIAFKFTPSYYLSSNGNNATDLNFRASRDGNTAWLGEYADKNGYQQTRLGYEYKFNEGMLRPTLSAQLASGGFVGGSLTTELGGEYYAILGLGRTNLKDYYNLNFDPNDC
;
A
#
# COMPACT_ATOMS: atom_id res chain seq x y z
N MET A 1 -22.20 -1.78 15.22
CA MET A 1 -22.30 -0.30 15.25
C MET A 1 -20.94 0.40 15.40
N LEU A 2 -19.90 -0.22 15.98
CA LEU A 2 -18.54 0.36 16.08
C LEU A 2 -17.78 0.44 14.74
N GLU A 3 -18.05 -0.46 13.79
CA GLU A 3 -17.28 -0.59 12.54
C GLU A 3 -17.48 0.59 11.56
N ARG A 4 -18.62 1.29 11.63
CA ARG A 4 -18.91 2.45 10.78
C ARG A 4 -18.14 3.71 11.19
N TYR A 5 -17.70 3.80 12.44
CA TYR A 5 -16.92 4.94 12.95
C TYR A 5 -15.44 4.85 12.61
N LEU A 6 -14.91 3.63 12.44
CA LEU A 6 -13.50 3.43 12.10
C LEU A 6 -13.20 3.90 10.67
N ILE A 7 -14.13 3.68 9.73
CA ILE A 7 -14.04 4.14 8.34
C ILE A 7 -14.14 5.67 8.25
N ALA A 8 -14.99 6.28 9.08
CA ALA A 8 -15.11 7.73 9.17
C ALA A 8 -13.85 8.39 9.78
N LEU A 9 -13.18 7.72 10.73
CA LEU A 9 -11.95 8.24 11.35
C LEU A 9 -10.78 8.31 10.36
N VAL A 10 -10.65 7.31 9.46
CA VAL A 10 -9.59 7.28 8.44
C VAL A 10 -9.82 8.35 7.36
N LEU A 11 -11.08 8.63 6.98
CA LEU A 11 -11.39 9.74 6.07
C LEU A 11 -11.12 11.12 6.69
N THR A 12 -11.22 11.24 8.02
CA THR A 12 -11.04 12.52 8.71
C THR A 12 -9.57 12.87 8.93
N CYS A 13 -8.67 11.88 9.07
CA CYS A 13 -7.23 12.13 9.18
C CYS A 13 -6.59 12.69 7.90
N ILE A 14 -7.22 12.50 6.73
CA ILE A 14 -6.73 13.06 5.45
C ILE A 14 -7.00 14.58 5.36
N LEU A 15 -7.88 15.14 6.22
CA LEU A 15 -8.31 16.54 6.16
C LEU A 15 -7.80 17.44 7.32
N SER A 16 -7.07 16.91 8.31
CA SER A 16 -6.74 17.67 9.53
C SER A 16 -5.25 17.70 9.92
N SER A 17 -4.33 17.66 8.95
CA SER A 17 -2.91 17.90 9.23
C SER A 17 -2.55 19.37 8.96
N GLN A 18 -2.84 20.25 9.91
CA GLN A 18 -2.22 21.57 9.97
C GLN A 18 -1.13 21.60 11.04
N SER A 19 0.08 21.92 10.57
CA SER A 19 1.16 22.62 11.25
C SER A 19 2.10 21.81 12.18
N LEU A 20 3.12 21.21 11.58
CA LEU A 20 4.49 21.29 12.13
C LEU A 20 5.36 22.04 11.11
N ILE A 21 5.79 23.24 11.45
CA ILE A 21 6.65 24.07 10.61
C ILE A 21 8.08 23.55 10.73
N VAL A 22 8.49 22.72 9.77
CA VAL A 22 9.88 22.62 9.35
C VAL A 22 10.07 23.67 8.27
N LEU A 23 11.12 24.48 8.37
CA LEU A 23 11.56 25.37 7.29
C LEU A 23 12.10 24.50 6.14
N ALA A 24 11.20 23.83 5.43
CA ALA A 24 11.45 23.27 4.11
C ALA A 24 11.06 24.35 3.10
N GLU A 25 11.91 24.59 2.09
CA GLU A 25 11.49 25.33 0.89
C GLU A 25 10.11 24.85 0.46
N ALA A 26 9.21 25.80 0.19
CA ALA A 26 7.88 25.47 -0.30
C ALA A 26 8.06 24.52 -1.49
N PRO A 27 7.50 23.29 -1.45
CA PRO A 27 7.58 22.41 -2.59
C PRO A 27 6.93 23.17 -3.75
N VAL A 28 7.68 23.32 -4.85
CA VAL A 28 7.09 23.71 -6.13
C VAL A 28 5.90 22.79 -6.32
N ALA A 29 4.70 23.37 -6.36
CA ALA A 29 3.50 22.60 -6.60
C ALA A 29 3.61 22.02 -8.01
N THR A 30 4.15 20.81 -8.11
CA THR A 30 4.14 20.00 -9.32
C THR A 30 2.68 19.75 -9.63
N ASN A 31 2.22 20.29 -10.75
CA ASN A 31 0.83 20.16 -11.18
C ASN A 31 0.60 18.78 -11.82
N ASP A 32 1.31 17.76 -11.33
CA ASP A 32 1.32 16.44 -11.91
C ASP A 32 0.01 15.72 -11.54
N PRO A 33 -0.70 15.18 -12.54
CA PRO A 33 -1.99 14.55 -12.31
C PRO A 33 -1.81 13.30 -11.44
N ILE A 34 -2.77 13.05 -10.54
CA ILE A 34 -2.81 11.77 -9.82
C ILE A 34 -3.14 10.66 -10.81
N ALA A 35 -2.26 9.67 -10.93
CA ALA A 35 -2.51 8.48 -11.71
C ALA A 35 -3.36 7.50 -10.88
N PHE A 36 -4.50 7.09 -11.42
CA PHE A 36 -5.38 6.11 -10.78
C PHE A 36 -5.34 4.78 -11.52
N LYS A 37 -5.30 3.69 -10.77
CA LYS A 37 -5.43 2.32 -11.29
C LYS A 37 -6.46 1.57 -10.45
N PHE A 38 -7.50 1.08 -11.11
CA PHE A 38 -8.47 0.17 -10.53
C PHE A 38 -8.30 -1.22 -11.15
N THR A 39 -8.30 -2.26 -10.34
CA THR A 39 -8.08 -3.64 -10.77
C THR A 39 -9.04 -4.57 -10.04
N PRO A 40 -10.16 -4.94 -10.66
CA PRO A 40 -11.00 -6.03 -10.19
C PRO A 40 -10.37 -7.38 -10.60
N SER A 41 -10.46 -8.37 -9.74
CA SER A 41 -9.91 -9.71 -9.96
C SER A 41 -10.84 -10.78 -9.40
N TYR A 42 -10.83 -11.95 -10.06
CA TYR A 42 -11.57 -13.12 -9.64
C TYR A 42 -10.64 -14.33 -9.69
N TYR A 43 -10.53 -15.03 -8.56
CA TYR A 43 -9.67 -16.18 -8.39
C TYR A 43 -10.50 -17.46 -8.38
N LEU A 44 -10.08 -18.41 -9.22
CA LEU A 44 -10.61 -19.76 -9.22
C LEU A 44 -9.64 -20.65 -8.43
N SER A 45 -10.15 -21.30 -7.38
CA SER A 45 -9.35 -22.23 -6.59
C SER A 45 -9.80 -23.68 -6.86
N SER A 46 -8.85 -24.60 -6.93
CA SER A 46 -9.11 -26.03 -7.18
C SER A 46 -9.94 -26.68 -6.07
N ASN A 47 -9.88 -26.14 -4.86
CA ASN A 47 -10.71 -26.55 -3.71
C ASN A 47 -12.13 -25.96 -3.73
N GLY A 48 -12.49 -25.18 -4.77
CA GLY A 48 -13.79 -24.54 -4.93
C GLY A 48 -14.02 -23.27 -4.11
N ASN A 49 -13.03 -22.82 -3.32
CA ASN A 49 -13.05 -21.56 -2.60
C ASN A 49 -12.62 -20.40 -3.51
N ASN A 50 -13.48 -20.05 -4.46
CA ASN A 50 -13.23 -18.91 -5.33
C ASN A 50 -13.27 -17.60 -4.54
N ALA A 51 -12.55 -16.59 -5.03
CA ALA A 51 -12.45 -15.30 -4.37
C ALA A 51 -12.54 -14.12 -5.34
N THR A 52 -12.97 -12.98 -4.82
CA THR A 52 -12.96 -11.69 -5.51
C THR A 52 -11.98 -10.76 -4.81
N ASP A 53 -11.28 -9.95 -5.59
CA ASP A 53 -10.39 -8.91 -5.06
C ASP A 53 -10.56 -7.62 -5.85
N LEU A 54 -10.73 -6.52 -5.14
CA LEU A 54 -10.80 -5.18 -5.68
C LEU A 54 -9.60 -4.40 -5.20
N ASN A 55 -8.76 -3.93 -6.11
CA ASN A 55 -7.61 -3.10 -5.80
C ASN A 55 -7.74 -1.73 -6.45
N PHE A 56 -7.65 -0.68 -5.63
CA PHE A 56 -7.58 0.70 -6.07
C PHE A 56 -6.26 1.32 -5.64
N ARG A 57 -5.56 1.96 -6.58
CA ARG A 57 -4.28 2.62 -6.36
C ARG A 57 -4.30 4.03 -6.92
N ALA A 58 -3.74 4.96 -6.15
CA ALA A 58 -3.50 6.34 -6.53
C ALA A 58 -2.00 6.64 -6.37
N SER A 59 -1.38 7.24 -7.39
CA SER A 59 0.05 7.53 -7.41
C SER A 59 0.34 8.94 -7.93
N ARG A 60 1.28 9.63 -7.29
CA ARG A 60 1.78 10.97 -7.67
C ARG A 60 3.17 11.18 -7.09
N ASP A 61 4.14 11.57 -7.91
CA ASP A 61 5.45 12.08 -7.48
C ASP A 61 6.13 11.22 -6.40
N GLY A 62 6.28 9.92 -6.69
CA GLY A 62 6.88 8.95 -5.76
C GLY A 62 5.94 8.49 -4.63
N ASN A 63 4.83 9.16 -4.39
CA ASN A 63 3.78 8.73 -3.46
C ASN A 63 2.87 7.71 -4.16
N THR A 64 2.55 6.63 -3.46
CA THR A 64 1.53 5.67 -3.91
C THR A 64 0.72 5.22 -2.71
N ALA A 65 -0.60 5.39 -2.76
CA ALA A 65 -1.52 4.84 -1.79
C ALA A 65 -2.41 3.80 -2.48
N TRP A 66 -2.81 2.77 -1.75
CA TRP A 66 -3.74 1.78 -2.26
C TRP A 66 -4.69 1.28 -1.18
N LEU A 67 -5.87 0.84 -1.64
CA LEU A 67 -6.93 0.22 -0.87
C LEU A 67 -7.35 -1.05 -1.60
N GLY A 68 -7.39 -2.16 -0.88
CA GLY A 68 -7.78 -3.46 -1.38
C GLY A 68 -8.90 -4.08 -0.55
N GLU A 69 -9.80 -4.81 -1.18
CA GLU A 69 -10.82 -5.62 -0.52
C GLU A 69 -10.83 -7.02 -1.10
N TYR A 70 -10.53 -8.01 -0.27
CA TYR A 70 -10.55 -9.42 -0.61
C TYR A 70 -11.75 -10.10 0.06
N ALA A 71 -12.46 -10.96 -0.67
CA ALA A 71 -13.50 -11.80 -0.12
C ALA A 71 -13.51 -13.17 -0.80
N ASP A 72 -13.59 -14.25 -0.02
CA ASP A 72 -13.72 -15.61 -0.53
C ASP A 72 -15.12 -16.21 -0.29
N LYS A 73 -15.38 -17.36 -0.91
CA LYS A 73 -16.65 -18.08 -0.80
C LYS A 73 -16.88 -18.70 0.59
N ASN A 74 -15.81 -18.98 1.32
CA ASN A 74 -15.86 -19.56 2.67
C ASN A 74 -16.14 -18.50 3.76
N GLY A 75 -16.23 -17.23 3.39
CA GLY A 75 -16.63 -16.13 4.27
C GLY A 75 -15.46 -15.36 4.86
N TYR A 76 -14.22 -15.65 4.45
CA TYR A 76 -13.07 -14.83 4.81
C TYR A 76 -13.10 -13.52 4.02
N GLN A 77 -12.90 -12.41 4.72
CA GLN A 77 -12.86 -11.06 4.13
C GLN A 77 -11.70 -10.28 4.73
N GLN A 78 -10.98 -9.55 3.89
CA GLN A 78 -9.87 -8.71 4.33
C GLN A 78 -9.79 -7.39 3.56
N THR A 79 -10.01 -6.30 4.30
CA THR A 79 -9.71 -4.93 3.85
C THR A 79 -8.24 -4.64 4.10
N ARG A 80 -7.55 -4.11 3.10
CA ARG A 80 -6.12 -3.83 3.13
C ARG A 80 -5.88 -2.40 2.69
N LEU A 81 -4.95 -1.72 3.33
CA LEU A 81 -4.51 -0.39 2.91
C LEU A 81 -3.00 -0.29 2.99
N GLY A 82 -2.42 0.52 2.12
CA GLY A 82 -0.99 0.74 2.15
C GLY A 82 -0.60 2.05 1.52
N TYR A 83 0.60 2.47 1.90
CA TYR A 83 1.25 3.66 1.41
C TYR A 83 2.71 3.38 1.16
N GLU A 84 3.21 3.91 0.04
CA GLU A 84 4.59 3.85 -0.38
C GLU A 84 5.08 5.25 -0.74
N TYR A 85 6.33 5.54 -0.37
CA TYR A 85 7.02 6.74 -0.78
C TYR A 85 8.37 6.40 -1.39
N LYS A 86 8.58 6.79 -2.64
CA LYS A 86 9.79 6.56 -3.42
C LYS A 86 10.58 7.84 -3.55
N PHE A 87 11.83 7.80 -3.11
CA PHE A 87 12.80 8.85 -3.36
C PHE A 87 13.43 8.56 -4.73
N ASN A 88 13.16 9.43 -5.70
CA ASN A 88 13.57 9.20 -7.11
C ASN A 88 14.86 9.95 -7.50
N GLU A 89 15.60 10.49 -6.53
CA GLU A 89 16.76 11.35 -6.79
C GLU A 89 18.08 10.57 -6.71
N GLY A 90 18.87 10.60 -7.78
CA GLY A 90 20.23 10.08 -7.82
C GLY A 90 20.38 8.57 -8.01
N MET A 91 21.56 8.04 -7.63
CA MET A 91 21.97 6.64 -7.85
C MET A 91 21.26 5.65 -6.90
N LEU A 92 20.84 6.15 -5.74
CA LEU A 92 20.17 5.39 -4.69
C LEU A 92 18.69 5.78 -4.65
N ARG A 93 17.80 4.83 -4.88
CA ARG A 93 16.35 5.03 -4.90
C ARG A 93 15.68 4.28 -3.74
N PRO A 94 15.67 4.83 -2.52
CA PRO A 94 14.95 4.22 -1.41
C PRO A 94 13.44 4.33 -1.59
N THR A 95 12.74 3.34 -1.07
CA THR A 95 11.29 3.20 -1.03
C THR A 95 10.88 2.81 0.37
N LEU A 96 10.10 3.67 1.02
CA LEU A 96 9.44 3.37 2.29
C LEU A 96 8.06 2.79 1.99
N SER A 97 7.64 1.77 2.74
CA SER A 97 6.28 1.25 2.68
C SER A 97 5.70 1.02 4.07
N ALA A 98 4.40 1.24 4.20
CA ALA A 98 3.60 0.89 5.37
C ALA A 98 2.27 0.31 4.92
N GLN A 99 1.79 -0.72 5.62
CA GLN A 99 0.63 -1.51 5.23
C GLN A 99 -0.15 -1.95 6.47
N LEU A 100 -1.47 -1.96 6.34
CA LEU A 100 -2.41 -2.44 7.35
C LEU A 100 -3.44 -3.36 6.69
N ALA A 101 -3.97 -4.30 7.48
CA ALA A 101 -5.15 -5.06 7.06
C ALA A 101 -6.11 -5.32 8.22
N SER A 102 -7.39 -5.52 7.89
CA SER A 102 -8.38 -6.02 8.83
C SER A 102 -7.93 -7.38 9.38
N GLY A 103 -8.30 -7.68 10.63
CA GLY A 103 -7.63 -8.71 11.44
C GLY A 103 -6.42 -8.20 12.22
N GLY A 104 -6.00 -6.96 11.96
CA GLY A 104 -5.01 -6.23 12.75
C GLY A 104 -3.58 -6.41 12.28
N PHE A 105 -3.36 -6.81 11.03
CA PHE A 105 -2.04 -6.84 10.42
C PHE A 105 -1.44 -5.43 10.33
N VAL A 106 -0.15 -5.33 10.64
CA VAL A 106 0.67 -4.13 10.46
C VAL A 106 2.02 -4.55 9.91
N GLY A 107 2.40 -3.95 8.79
CA GLY A 107 3.67 -4.19 8.12
C GLY A 107 4.32 -2.89 7.67
N GLY A 108 5.64 -2.88 7.67
CA GLY A 108 6.42 -1.78 7.08
C GLY A 108 7.73 -2.28 6.53
N SER A 109 8.22 -1.60 5.49
CA SER A 109 9.52 -1.92 4.91
C SER A 109 10.26 -0.69 4.41
N LEU A 110 11.58 -0.84 4.31
CA LEU A 110 12.47 0.04 3.58
C LEU A 110 13.20 -0.83 2.56
N THR A 111 13.01 -0.52 1.29
CA THR A 111 13.75 -1.12 0.18
C THR A 111 14.57 -0.04 -0.49
N THR A 112 15.79 -0.33 -0.91
CA THR A 112 16.59 0.61 -1.71
C THR A 112 17.13 -0.08 -2.93
N GLU A 113 17.08 0.62 -4.04
CA GLU A 113 17.68 0.21 -5.31
C GLU A 113 18.90 1.09 -5.60
N LEU A 114 20.00 0.45 -5.96
CA LEU A 114 21.18 1.09 -6.54
C LEU A 114 21.12 0.84 -8.05
N GLY A 115 21.19 1.89 -8.86
CA GLY A 115 21.23 1.78 -10.32
C GLY A 115 22.37 2.56 -10.95
N GLY A 116 22.72 2.23 -12.19
CA GLY A 116 23.86 2.81 -12.90
C GLY A 116 24.59 1.72 -13.70
N GLU A 117 25.91 1.64 -13.55
CA GLU A 117 26.72 0.55 -14.11
C GLU A 117 26.56 -0.77 -13.32
N TYR A 118 26.20 -0.65 -12.04
CA TYR A 118 25.91 -1.77 -11.14
C TYR A 118 24.48 -1.68 -10.61
N TYR A 119 23.85 -2.83 -10.43
CA TYR A 119 22.48 -2.95 -9.95
C TYR A 119 22.45 -3.79 -8.67
N ALA A 120 21.84 -3.25 -7.61
CA ALA A 120 21.63 -3.98 -6.37
C ALA A 120 20.32 -3.53 -5.71
N ILE A 121 19.66 -4.46 -5.03
CA ILE A 121 18.45 -4.20 -4.25
C ILE A 121 18.67 -4.73 -2.85
N LEU A 122 18.41 -3.89 -1.85
CA LEU A 122 18.43 -4.28 -0.44
C LEU A 122 17.08 -3.94 0.17
N GLY A 123 16.55 -4.83 1.00
CA GLY A 123 15.24 -4.65 1.63
C GLY A 123 15.25 -5.10 3.08
N LEU A 124 14.60 -4.32 3.94
CA LEU A 124 14.31 -4.67 5.32
C LEU A 124 12.82 -4.48 5.57
N GLY A 125 12.14 -5.53 6.06
CA GLY A 125 10.72 -5.50 6.40
C GLY A 125 10.48 -5.97 7.83
N ARG A 126 9.44 -5.43 8.46
CA ARG A 126 8.93 -5.87 9.77
C ARG A 126 7.41 -5.97 9.68
N THR A 127 6.85 -7.03 10.24
CA THR A 127 5.40 -7.20 10.41
C THR A 127 5.08 -7.68 11.82
N ASN A 128 3.80 -7.61 12.21
CA ASN A 128 3.31 -8.17 13.46
C ASN A 128 2.88 -9.65 13.36
N LEU A 129 3.29 -10.36 12.30
CA LEU A 129 3.05 -11.79 12.04
C LEU A 129 1.58 -12.24 12.06
N LYS A 130 0.65 -11.30 11.85
CA LYS A 130 -0.77 -11.64 11.67
C LYS A 130 -1.10 -11.95 10.22
N ASP A 131 -2.19 -12.67 10.01
CA ASP A 131 -2.65 -13.07 8.67
C ASP A 131 -2.87 -11.87 7.76
N TYR A 132 -2.30 -11.95 6.57
CA TYR A 132 -2.32 -10.93 5.54
C TYR A 132 -2.28 -11.60 4.18
N TYR A 133 -3.33 -11.40 3.38
CA TYR A 133 -3.32 -11.76 1.97
C TYR A 133 -2.60 -10.69 1.18
N ASN A 134 -1.52 -11.06 0.50
CA ASN A 134 -0.70 -10.12 -0.25
C ASN A 134 -1.42 -9.62 -1.50
N LEU A 135 -1.32 -8.32 -1.79
CA LEU A 135 -1.81 -7.70 -3.03
C LEU A 135 -0.80 -7.77 -4.17
N ASN A 136 0.46 -8.04 -3.83
CA ASN A 136 1.47 -8.33 -4.82
C ASN A 136 1.36 -9.79 -5.22
N PHE A 137 1.53 -10.05 -6.52
CA PHE A 137 1.70 -11.41 -7.03
C PHE A 137 2.81 -12.10 -6.24
N ASP A 138 2.45 -13.05 -5.37
CA ASP A 138 3.38 -13.93 -4.67
C ASP A 138 3.44 -15.26 -5.44
N PRO A 139 4.54 -15.54 -6.16
CA PRO A 139 4.67 -16.79 -6.90
C PRO A 139 4.73 -18.04 -6.00
N ASN A 140 4.78 -17.90 -4.67
CA ASN A 140 4.72 -19.05 -3.75
C ASN A 140 3.30 -19.45 -3.37
N ASP A 141 2.28 -18.62 -3.64
CA ASP A 141 0.86 -18.91 -3.31
C ASP A 141 0.16 -19.71 -4.43
N CYS A 142 0.84 -20.73 -4.97
CA CYS A 142 0.32 -21.65 -6.00
C CYS A 142 -0.28 -22.93 -5.40
#